data_AF-A0A0X3BJ45-F1
#
_entry.id   AF-A0A0X3BJ45-F1
#
_cell.length_a   1.000
_cell.length_b   1.000
_cell.length_c   1.000
_cell.angle_alpha   90.00
_cell.angle_beta   90.00
_cell.angle_gamma   90.00
#
_symmetry.space_group_name_H-M   'P 1'
#
loop_
_entity.id
_entity.type
_entity.pdbx_description
1 polymer ?
#
loop_
_entity_poly.entity_id
_entity_poly.type
_entity_poly.pdbx_seq_one_letter_code
_entity_poly.pdbx_strand_id
1 'polypeptide(L)'
;MAGEIILPVLSWLAVIKVLHLGTWPALDRTLGNLAAAAAYPASVLTFTLLSWYGGLFGLPVWIALLPALGAIVWAGSRGFYTRERLRSALPWDLAFLIPFLFMLEVRWINPTISYAEKFMDHAFLASIMRHPVVPPLDPWYAGGTLDVYYYIGYWMSGALGLVAGVPSTVTFNLVLPTVLGLAAVSLYALGHLLLNRYRWLPVLVLLLPNPSAVYLILTGAPWSEILWGSTRTIESTINEYPLFSMLWGDVHPHVMGLFNQTFLLFLLVFAYMRWGNLSMRGRAVLCGLAALALGSMPGINSWDVLVYAPVTLVFGLLIWRRYGNFSRDREKSWMVLATVPPFAIAAYLPFYFQLNSPGIGGVGIVTVPSAPAEFLLVHGFFLAVLVAACAPDIRKRPYLLLAAVPCRSCSPATRPRPSPPSRSSTSLSAAGSRSQIRSRFLGS
;
A
#
# COMPACT_ATOMS: atom_id res chain seq x y z
N MET A 1 4.90 -27.60 -18.16
CA MET A 1 5.32 -27.15 -16.82
C MET A 1 6.04 -25.80 -16.81
N ALA A 2 7.31 -25.63 -17.23
CA ALA A 2 7.95 -24.30 -17.17
C ALA A 2 7.26 -23.24 -18.07
N GLY A 3 6.88 -23.61 -19.30
CA GLY A 3 6.17 -22.72 -20.22
C GLY A 3 4.77 -22.30 -19.77
N GLU A 4 4.11 -23.09 -18.92
CA GLU A 4 2.76 -22.81 -18.41
C GLU A 4 2.73 -21.64 -17.41
N ILE A 5 3.88 -21.30 -16.80
CA ILE A 5 3.96 -20.22 -15.80
C ILE A 5 4.72 -19.00 -16.34
N ILE A 6 5.71 -19.20 -17.22
CA ILE A 6 6.43 -18.08 -17.85
C ILE A 6 5.47 -17.20 -18.65
N LEU A 7 4.57 -17.78 -19.44
CA LEU A 7 3.64 -17.02 -20.27
C LEU A 7 2.71 -16.10 -19.44
N PRO A 8 2.07 -16.57 -18.36
CA PRO A 8 1.34 -15.70 -17.42
C PRO A 8 2.15 -14.53 -16.87
N VAL A 9 3.39 -14.79 -16.43
CA VAL A 9 4.26 -13.74 -15.87
C VAL A 9 4.61 -12.69 -16.93
N LEU A 10 4.96 -13.13 -18.15
CA LEU A 10 5.26 -12.24 -19.26
C LEU A 10 4.03 -11.43 -19.69
N SER A 11 2.85 -12.05 -19.74
CA SER A 11 1.59 -11.36 -20.04
C SER A 11 1.28 -10.29 -19.00
N TRP A 12 1.43 -10.62 -17.71
CA TRP A 12 1.25 -9.69 -16.60
C TRP A 12 2.19 -8.47 -16.71
N LEU A 13 3.49 -8.71 -16.91
CA LEU A 13 4.48 -7.65 -17.10
C LEU A 13 4.19 -6.82 -18.36
N ALA A 14 3.71 -7.45 -19.44
CA ALA A 14 3.32 -6.74 -20.66
C ALA A 14 2.14 -5.79 -20.40
N VAL A 15 1.12 -6.21 -19.66
CA VAL A 15 -0.01 -5.34 -19.28
C VAL A 15 0.48 -4.14 -18.46
N ILE A 16 1.30 -4.37 -17.42
CA ILE A 16 1.88 -3.27 -16.63
C ILE A 16 2.70 -2.34 -17.51
N LYS A 17 3.50 -2.87 -18.44
CA LYS A 17 4.33 -2.06 -19.33
C LYS A 17 3.50 -1.26 -20.33
N VAL A 18 2.39 -1.80 -20.84
CA VAL A 18 1.45 -1.06 -21.69
C VAL A 18 0.83 0.10 -20.91
N LEU A 19 0.35 -0.14 -19.69
CA LEU A 19 -0.19 0.92 -18.83
C LEU A 19 0.85 2.01 -18.57
N HIS A 20 2.09 1.61 -18.24
CA HIS A 20 3.23 2.50 -18.05
C HIS A 20 3.51 3.36 -19.28
N LEU A 21 3.65 2.74 -20.46
CA LEU A 21 3.94 3.43 -21.71
C LEU A 21 2.84 4.39 -22.09
N GLY A 22 1.56 4.06 -21.87
CA GLY A 22 0.44 4.97 -22.12
C GLY A 22 0.41 6.18 -21.19
N THR A 23 0.88 6.03 -19.95
CA THR A 23 0.84 7.10 -18.94
C THR A 23 2.06 8.02 -19.00
N TRP A 24 3.24 7.48 -19.32
CA TRP A 24 4.51 8.21 -19.28
C TRP A 24 4.53 9.52 -20.11
N PRO A 25 4.07 9.57 -21.37
CA PRO A 25 4.08 10.80 -22.17
C PRO A 25 3.29 11.96 -21.53
N ALA A 26 2.21 11.65 -20.80
CA ALA A 26 1.40 12.65 -20.12
C ALA A 26 2.15 13.30 -18.94
N LEU A 27 3.09 12.57 -18.34
CA LEU A 27 3.87 12.99 -17.18
C LEU A 27 5.21 13.64 -17.54
N ASP A 28 5.74 13.40 -18.74
CA ASP A 28 7.07 13.83 -19.19
C ASP A 28 7.30 15.34 -19.00
N ARG A 29 6.33 16.17 -19.41
CA ARG A 29 6.43 17.63 -19.28
C ARG A 29 6.41 18.15 -17.85
N THR A 30 5.90 17.35 -16.90
CA THR A 30 5.70 17.76 -15.51
C THR A 30 6.83 17.23 -14.62
N LEU A 31 7.19 15.96 -14.79
CA LEU A 31 8.13 15.24 -13.92
C LEU A 31 9.51 15.06 -14.57
N GLY A 32 9.66 15.38 -15.86
CA GLY A 32 10.92 15.26 -16.61
C GLY A 32 11.49 13.84 -16.52
N ASN A 33 12.76 13.74 -16.12
CA ASN A 33 13.46 12.45 -15.99
C ASN A 33 12.83 11.49 -14.97
N LEU A 34 11.98 11.98 -14.05
CA LEU A 34 11.27 11.16 -13.07
C LEU A 34 9.90 10.68 -13.58
N ALA A 35 9.47 11.12 -14.76
CA ALA A 35 8.17 10.78 -15.33
C ALA A 35 8.02 9.27 -15.58
N ALA A 36 9.08 8.62 -16.08
CA ALA A 36 9.08 7.18 -16.30
C ALA A 36 8.93 6.40 -14.98
N ALA A 37 9.53 6.87 -13.88
CA ALA A 37 9.36 6.25 -12.57
C ALA A 37 7.93 6.40 -12.05
N ALA A 38 7.39 7.63 -12.10
CA ALA A 38 6.05 7.94 -11.62
C ALA A 38 4.94 7.26 -12.45
N ALA A 39 5.19 7.02 -13.74
CA ALA A 39 4.22 6.38 -14.62
C ALA A 39 3.87 4.95 -14.20
N TYR A 40 4.76 4.23 -13.50
CA TYR A 40 4.48 2.88 -12.99
C TYR A 40 3.28 2.87 -12.03
N PRO A 41 3.36 3.46 -10.82
CA PRO A 41 2.23 3.48 -9.88
C PRO A 41 1.04 4.29 -10.40
N ALA A 42 1.29 5.42 -11.10
CA ALA A 42 0.22 6.25 -11.65
C ALA A 42 -0.67 5.48 -12.63
N SER A 43 -0.06 4.68 -13.51
CA SER A 43 -0.78 3.94 -14.54
C SER A 43 -1.64 2.83 -13.94
N VAL A 44 -1.12 2.13 -12.93
CA VAL A 44 -1.86 1.08 -12.22
C VAL A 44 -3.05 1.68 -11.48
N LEU A 45 -2.88 2.77 -10.73
CA LEU A 45 -4.00 3.44 -10.05
C LEU A 45 -5.03 4.02 -11.03
N THR A 46 -4.58 4.57 -12.16
CA THR A 46 -5.49 5.11 -13.18
C THR A 46 -6.30 3.97 -13.82
N PHE A 47 -5.65 2.86 -14.16
CA PHE A 47 -6.32 1.67 -14.67
C PHE A 47 -7.32 1.10 -13.64
N THR A 48 -6.95 1.04 -12.36
CA THR A 48 -7.85 0.64 -11.27
C THR A 48 -9.08 1.52 -11.22
N LEU A 49 -8.93 2.84 -11.25
CA LEU A 49 -10.06 3.76 -11.22
C LEU A 49 -10.98 3.57 -12.44
N LEU A 50 -10.40 3.51 -13.65
CA LEU A 50 -11.16 3.34 -14.89
C LEU A 50 -11.89 1.99 -14.94
N SER A 51 -11.21 0.91 -14.57
CA SER A 51 -11.84 -0.42 -14.53
C SER A 51 -12.91 -0.51 -13.47
N TRP A 52 -12.71 0.11 -12.30
CA TRP A 52 -13.68 0.13 -11.21
C TRP A 52 -14.96 0.87 -11.59
N TYR A 53 -14.84 2.05 -12.22
CA TYR A 53 -16.00 2.71 -12.83
C TYR A 53 -16.62 1.88 -13.95
N GLY A 54 -15.82 1.18 -14.75
CA GLY A 54 -16.32 0.19 -15.71
C GLY A 54 -17.21 -0.86 -15.04
N GLY A 55 -16.76 -1.43 -13.92
CA GLY A 55 -17.51 -2.39 -13.13
C GLY A 55 -18.81 -1.83 -12.53
N LEU A 56 -18.81 -0.55 -12.10
CA LEU A 56 -20.03 0.15 -11.67
C LEU A 56 -21.09 0.24 -12.77
N PHE A 57 -20.66 0.41 -14.02
CA PHE A 57 -21.55 0.49 -15.19
C PHE A 57 -21.77 -0.86 -15.89
N GLY A 58 -21.25 -1.96 -15.35
CA GLY A 58 -21.35 -3.28 -15.97
C GLY A 58 -20.55 -3.45 -17.27
N LEU A 59 -19.53 -2.60 -17.49
CA LEU A 59 -18.66 -2.67 -18.65
C LEU A 59 -17.56 -3.73 -18.46
N PRO A 60 -17.17 -4.45 -19.54
CA PRO A 60 -16.02 -5.36 -19.48
C PRO A 60 -14.72 -4.66 -19.03
N VAL A 61 -14.00 -5.29 -18.10
CA VAL A 61 -12.77 -4.74 -17.49
C VAL A 61 -11.71 -4.34 -18.53
N TRP A 62 -11.57 -5.11 -19.62
CA TRP A 62 -10.55 -4.85 -20.64
C TRP A 62 -10.72 -3.51 -21.38
N ILE A 63 -11.92 -2.91 -21.36
CA ILE A 63 -12.16 -1.59 -21.96
C ILE A 63 -11.31 -0.52 -21.27
N ALA A 64 -11.00 -0.69 -19.98
CA ALA A 64 -10.13 0.23 -19.24
C ALA A 64 -8.68 0.28 -19.76
N LEU A 65 -8.27 -0.65 -20.63
CA LEU A 65 -6.97 -0.64 -21.31
C LEU A 65 -6.94 0.27 -22.54
N LEU A 66 -8.08 0.54 -23.16
CA LEU A 66 -8.15 1.30 -24.42
C LEU A 66 -7.55 2.71 -24.32
N PRO A 67 -7.76 3.49 -23.24
CA PRO A 67 -7.13 4.80 -23.09
C PRO A 67 -5.59 4.72 -23.10
N ALA A 68 -5.01 3.70 -22.46
CA ALA A 68 -3.56 3.51 -22.45
C ALA A 68 -3.04 3.16 -23.86
N LEU A 69 -3.71 2.24 -24.57
CA LEU A 69 -3.36 1.88 -25.95
C LEU A 69 -3.47 3.09 -26.90
N GLY A 70 -4.56 3.86 -26.80
CA GLY A 70 -4.76 5.08 -27.57
C GLY A 70 -3.67 6.12 -27.28
N ALA A 71 -3.29 6.29 -26.02
CA ALA A 71 -2.21 7.19 -25.62
C ALA A 71 -0.84 6.76 -26.18
N ILE A 72 -0.56 5.45 -26.23
CA ILE A 72 0.66 4.92 -26.88
C ILE A 72 0.65 5.25 -28.37
N VAL A 73 -0.44 4.96 -29.08
CA VAL A 73 -0.53 5.23 -30.52
C VAL A 73 -0.37 6.73 -30.80
N TRP A 74 -1.04 7.58 -30.02
CA TRP A 74 -0.96 9.02 -30.15
C TRP A 74 0.42 9.58 -29.82
N ALA A 75 1.08 9.11 -28.76
CA ALA A 75 2.43 9.53 -28.42
C ALA A 75 3.45 9.01 -29.45
N GLY A 76 3.24 7.81 -29.97
CA GLY A 76 4.03 7.20 -31.04
C GLY A 76 3.97 7.99 -32.34
N SER A 77 2.76 8.41 -32.77
CA SER A 77 2.60 9.24 -33.98
C SER A 77 3.23 10.62 -33.85
N ARG A 78 3.43 11.10 -32.62
CA ARG A 78 4.18 12.33 -32.30
C ARG A 78 5.68 12.11 -32.12
N GLY A 79 6.18 10.90 -32.34
CA GLY A 79 7.60 10.57 -32.22
C GLY A 79 8.13 10.55 -30.78
N PHE A 80 7.28 10.34 -29.78
CA PHE A 80 7.69 10.36 -28.37
C PHE A 80 8.64 9.21 -28.01
N TYR A 81 8.40 7.99 -28.51
CA TYR A 81 9.18 6.80 -28.15
C TYR A 81 10.45 6.66 -29.00
N THR A 82 11.42 7.54 -28.79
CA THR A 82 12.75 7.42 -29.43
C THR A 82 13.61 6.38 -28.70
N ARG A 83 14.60 5.82 -29.39
CA ARG A 83 15.58 4.88 -28.79
C ARG A 83 16.29 5.48 -27.58
N GLU A 84 16.59 6.78 -27.62
CA GLU A 84 17.22 7.50 -26.51
C GLU A 84 16.31 7.59 -25.29
N ARG A 85 15.03 7.95 -25.48
CA ARG A 85 14.06 8.01 -24.38
C ARG A 85 13.81 6.63 -23.77
N LEU A 86 13.65 5.59 -24.60
CA LEU A 86 13.49 4.22 -24.09
C LEU A 86 14.72 3.76 -23.31
N ARG A 87 15.94 4.14 -23.74
CA ARG A 87 17.17 3.89 -22.98
C ARG A 87 17.23 4.66 -21.67
N SER A 88 16.77 5.91 -21.63
CA SER A 88 16.74 6.69 -20.39
C SER A 88 15.71 6.18 -19.39
N ALA A 89 14.70 5.43 -19.84
CA ALA A 89 13.75 4.73 -18.98
C ALA A 89 14.30 3.45 -18.35
N LEU A 90 15.34 2.84 -18.91
CA LEU A 90 15.87 1.55 -18.47
C LEU A 90 16.23 1.48 -16.98
N PRO A 91 16.88 2.49 -16.36
CA PRO A 91 17.13 2.45 -14.92
C PRO A 91 15.86 2.35 -14.07
N TRP A 92 14.75 2.96 -14.52
CA TRP A 92 13.46 2.90 -13.83
C TRP A 92 12.77 1.55 -14.06
N ASP A 93 12.91 0.99 -15.27
CA ASP A 93 12.45 -0.37 -15.56
C ASP A 93 13.18 -1.39 -14.69
N LEU A 94 14.49 -1.24 -14.49
CA LEU A 94 15.27 -2.09 -13.59
C LEU A 94 14.89 -1.88 -12.11
N ALA A 95 14.63 -0.63 -11.70
CA ALA A 95 14.19 -0.33 -10.33
C ALA A 95 12.83 -0.95 -9.98
N PHE A 96 11.96 -1.16 -10.97
CA PHE A 96 10.73 -1.93 -10.84
C PHE A 96 10.98 -3.45 -10.94
N LEU A 97 11.71 -3.89 -11.97
CA LEU A 97 11.84 -5.30 -12.34
C LEU A 97 12.70 -6.10 -11.38
N ILE A 98 13.79 -5.54 -10.85
CA ILE A 98 14.68 -6.27 -9.92
C ILE A 98 13.93 -6.67 -8.63
N PRO A 99 13.25 -5.76 -7.91
CA PRO A 99 12.44 -6.14 -6.74
C PRO A 99 11.26 -7.04 -7.10
N PHE A 100 10.63 -6.82 -8.27
CA PHE A 100 9.57 -7.71 -8.76
C PHE A 100 10.08 -9.15 -8.91
N LEU A 101 11.20 -9.36 -9.61
CA LEU A 101 11.76 -10.69 -9.84
C LEU A 101 12.22 -11.35 -8.55
N PHE A 102 12.85 -10.60 -7.65
CA PHE A 102 13.22 -11.08 -6.33
C PHE A 102 12.00 -11.60 -5.55
N MET A 103 10.93 -10.82 -5.48
CA MET A 103 9.72 -11.24 -4.77
C MET A 103 8.98 -12.37 -5.50
N LEU A 104 9.03 -12.40 -6.83
CA LEU A 104 8.49 -13.50 -7.62
C LEU A 104 9.22 -14.81 -7.29
N GLU A 105 10.54 -14.78 -7.13
CA GLU A 105 11.32 -15.93 -6.68
C GLU A 105 10.91 -16.39 -5.29
N VAL A 106 10.73 -15.46 -4.34
CA VAL A 106 10.21 -15.79 -3.00
C VAL A 106 8.83 -16.47 -3.09
N ARG A 107 7.93 -15.94 -3.92
CA ARG A 107 6.60 -16.54 -4.15
C ARG A 107 6.67 -17.86 -4.91
N TRP A 108 7.65 -18.04 -5.77
CA TRP A 108 7.87 -19.30 -6.47
C TRP A 108 8.26 -20.42 -5.49
N ILE A 109 9.09 -20.11 -4.49
CA ILE A 109 9.50 -21.05 -3.44
C ILE A 109 8.34 -21.36 -2.49
N ASN A 110 7.51 -20.36 -2.18
CA ASN A 110 6.35 -20.52 -1.28
C ASN A 110 5.04 -19.99 -1.91
N PRO A 111 4.47 -20.71 -2.90
CA PRO A 111 3.31 -20.23 -3.66
C PRO A 111 1.98 -20.51 -2.96
N THR A 112 1.99 -21.16 -1.79
CA THR A 112 0.76 -21.65 -1.15
C THR A 112 -0.17 -20.50 -0.76
N ILE A 113 -1.45 -20.73 -1.04
CA ILE A 113 -2.58 -19.87 -0.66
C ILE A 113 -3.22 -20.38 0.64
N SER A 114 -2.71 -21.50 1.17
CA SER A 114 -3.17 -22.05 2.44
C SER A 114 -2.55 -21.28 3.62
N TYR A 115 -3.22 -21.34 4.78
CA TYR A 115 -2.83 -20.73 6.07
C TYR A 115 -3.06 -19.22 6.19
N ALA A 116 -3.19 -18.76 7.44
CA ALA A 116 -3.46 -17.37 7.80
C ALA A 116 -4.65 -16.78 7.02
N GLU A 117 -4.53 -15.53 6.58
CA GLU A 117 -5.58 -14.81 5.87
C GLU A 117 -5.52 -14.99 4.35
N LYS A 118 -4.51 -15.70 3.83
CA LYS A 118 -4.28 -15.91 2.39
C LYS A 118 -5.47 -16.52 1.66
N PHE A 119 -6.19 -17.43 2.32
CA PHE A 119 -7.38 -18.05 1.76
C PHE A 119 -8.51 -17.04 1.58
N MET A 120 -8.72 -16.18 2.57
CA MET A 120 -9.71 -15.11 2.53
C MET A 120 -9.34 -14.09 1.44
N ASP A 121 -8.09 -13.65 1.41
CA ASP A 121 -7.57 -12.74 0.39
C ASP A 121 -7.78 -13.27 -1.04
N HIS A 122 -7.41 -14.53 -1.29
CA HIS A 122 -7.59 -15.14 -2.60
C HIS A 122 -9.08 -15.34 -2.93
N ALA A 123 -9.94 -15.60 -1.94
CA ALA A 123 -11.37 -15.71 -2.18
C ALA A 123 -11.96 -14.38 -2.68
N PHE A 124 -11.57 -13.24 -2.11
CA PHE A 124 -11.96 -11.91 -2.61
C PHE A 124 -11.45 -11.66 -4.02
N LEU A 125 -10.16 -11.91 -4.26
CA LEU A 125 -9.56 -11.79 -5.59
C LEU A 125 -10.27 -12.66 -6.63
N ALA A 126 -10.51 -13.94 -6.32
CA ALA A 126 -11.15 -14.89 -7.22
C ALA A 126 -12.63 -14.55 -7.46
N SER A 127 -13.34 -14.00 -6.45
CA SER A 127 -14.71 -13.51 -6.61
C SER A 127 -14.78 -12.43 -7.68
N ILE A 128 -13.91 -11.42 -7.58
CA ILE A 128 -13.79 -10.31 -8.55
C ILE A 128 -13.46 -10.84 -9.95
N MET A 129 -12.52 -11.78 -10.05
CA MET A 129 -12.11 -12.32 -11.35
C MET A 129 -13.19 -13.20 -12.00
N ARG A 130 -14.08 -13.83 -11.23
CA ARG A 130 -15.20 -14.60 -11.79
C ARG A 130 -16.34 -13.70 -12.23
N HIS A 131 -16.68 -12.70 -11.42
CA HIS A 131 -17.78 -11.78 -11.66
C HIS A 131 -17.33 -10.33 -11.34
N PRO A 132 -16.75 -9.62 -12.31
CA PRO A 132 -16.19 -8.28 -12.09
C PRO A 132 -17.29 -7.21 -12.04
N VAL A 133 -18.06 -7.21 -10.97
CA VAL A 133 -19.12 -6.24 -10.66
C VAL A 133 -18.73 -5.39 -9.45
N VAL A 134 -19.30 -4.19 -9.33
CA VAL A 134 -19.04 -3.27 -8.22
C VAL A 134 -20.35 -2.93 -7.48
N PRO A 135 -20.44 -3.14 -6.16
CA PRO A 135 -19.42 -3.77 -5.31
C PRO A 135 -19.26 -5.27 -5.63
N PRO A 136 -18.07 -5.87 -5.42
CA PRO A 136 -17.84 -7.29 -5.71
C PRO A 136 -18.74 -8.20 -4.87
N LEU A 137 -19.00 -9.41 -5.37
CA LEU A 137 -19.72 -10.43 -4.60
C LEU A 137 -18.91 -10.89 -3.40
N ASP A 138 -19.56 -11.06 -2.25
CA ASP A 138 -18.92 -11.61 -1.05
C ASP A 138 -18.84 -13.15 -1.16
N PRO A 139 -17.64 -13.76 -1.22
CA PRO A 139 -17.51 -15.20 -1.28
C PRO A 139 -17.97 -15.93 -0.01
N TRP A 140 -18.19 -15.20 1.09
CA TRP A 140 -18.59 -15.73 2.40
C TRP A 140 -20.04 -15.42 2.77
N TYR A 141 -20.72 -14.59 1.97
CA TYR A 141 -22.12 -14.22 2.21
C TYR A 141 -22.93 -14.35 0.92
N ALA A 142 -23.62 -15.49 0.79
CA ALA A 142 -24.39 -15.82 -0.41
C ALA A 142 -25.49 -14.78 -0.68
N GLY A 143 -25.47 -14.19 -1.89
CA GLY A 143 -26.37 -13.11 -2.29
C GLY A 143 -25.94 -11.72 -1.82
N GLY A 144 -24.85 -11.61 -1.05
CA GLY A 144 -24.29 -10.34 -0.58
C GLY A 144 -23.09 -9.86 -1.40
N THR A 145 -22.61 -8.69 -1.00
CA THR A 145 -21.48 -7.98 -1.64
C THR A 145 -20.43 -7.59 -0.61
N LEU A 146 -19.20 -7.35 -1.05
CA LEU A 146 -18.11 -6.82 -0.24
C LEU A 146 -18.26 -5.31 0.00
N ASP A 147 -19.39 -4.91 0.56
CA ASP A 147 -19.69 -3.52 0.95
C ASP A 147 -19.24 -3.20 2.39
N VAL A 148 -18.86 -4.22 3.16
CA VAL A 148 -18.39 -4.10 4.56
C VAL A 148 -16.88 -3.87 4.71
N TYR A 149 -16.09 -4.13 3.66
CA TYR A 149 -14.63 -4.24 3.73
C TYR A 149 -13.91 -3.51 2.58
N TYR A 150 -12.63 -3.19 2.75
CA TYR A 150 -11.81 -2.53 1.73
C TYR A 150 -11.44 -3.50 0.60
N TYR A 151 -12.02 -3.32 -0.59
CA TYR A 151 -11.86 -4.25 -1.71
C TYR A 151 -11.06 -3.72 -2.91
N ILE A 152 -10.72 -2.43 -2.98
CA ILE A 152 -10.11 -1.81 -4.17
C ILE A 152 -8.72 -2.40 -4.48
N GLY A 153 -7.96 -2.83 -3.47
CA GLY A 153 -6.68 -3.51 -3.67
C GLY A 153 -6.84 -4.86 -4.38
N TYR A 154 -7.86 -5.64 -3.99
CA TYR A 154 -8.20 -6.89 -4.67
C TYR A 154 -8.80 -6.62 -6.06
N TRP A 155 -9.58 -5.55 -6.23
CA TRP A 155 -10.09 -5.12 -7.53
C TRP A 155 -8.97 -4.78 -8.50
N MET A 156 -8.01 -3.95 -8.08
CA MET A 156 -6.81 -3.62 -8.86
C MET A 156 -6.11 -4.88 -9.36
N SER A 157 -5.82 -5.81 -8.45
CA SER A 157 -5.09 -7.04 -8.75
C SER A 157 -5.88 -7.98 -9.66
N GLY A 158 -7.17 -8.16 -9.38
CA GLY A 158 -8.07 -9.02 -10.16
C GLY A 158 -8.31 -8.48 -11.56
N ALA A 159 -8.49 -7.15 -11.71
CA ALA A 159 -8.66 -6.49 -12.99
C ALA A 159 -7.40 -6.62 -13.86
N LEU A 160 -6.21 -6.46 -13.28
CA LEU A 160 -4.94 -6.72 -13.98
C LEU A 160 -4.85 -8.19 -14.43
N GLY A 161 -5.25 -9.13 -13.57
CA GLY A 161 -5.25 -10.57 -13.87
C GLY A 161 -6.16 -10.93 -15.03
N LEU A 162 -7.38 -10.37 -15.04
CA LEU A 162 -8.36 -10.55 -16.10
C LEU A 162 -7.84 -10.06 -17.45
N VAL A 163 -7.27 -8.85 -17.50
CA VAL A 163 -6.71 -8.30 -18.74
C VAL A 163 -5.50 -9.09 -19.20
N ALA A 164 -4.65 -9.53 -18.28
CA ALA A 164 -3.48 -10.33 -18.61
C ALA A 164 -3.83 -11.77 -19.01
N GLY A 165 -5.09 -12.20 -18.87
CA GLY A 165 -5.50 -13.59 -19.11
C GLY A 165 -4.85 -14.57 -18.14
N VAL A 166 -4.56 -14.13 -16.92
CA VAL A 166 -3.86 -14.90 -15.89
C VAL A 166 -4.89 -15.49 -14.91
N PRO A 167 -4.81 -16.79 -14.54
CA PRO A 167 -5.73 -17.38 -13.57
C PRO A 167 -5.50 -16.82 -12.16
N SER A 168 -6.55 -16.80 -11.33
CA SER A 168 -6.52 -16.14 -10.01
C SER A 168 -5.42 -16.65 -9.07
N THR A 169 -5.09 -17.95 -9.15
CA THR A 169 -4.03 -18.58 -8.35
C THR A 169 -2.64 -18.03 -8.68
N VAL A 170 -2.40 -17.70 -9.95
CA VAL A 170 -1.16 -17.08 -10.41
C VAL A 170 -1.20 -15.57 -10.15
N THR A 171 -2.34 -14.92 -10.40
CA THR A 171 -2.55 -13.49 -10.08
C THR A 171 -2.24 -13.19 -8.62
N PHE A 172 -2.73 -14.02 -7.68
CA PHE A 172 -2.45 -13.89 -6.25
C PHE A 172 -0.94 -13.83 -5.95
N ASN A 173 -0.17 -14.71 -6.59
CA ASN A 173 1.28 -14.76 -6.42
C ASN A 173 2.03 -13.62 -7.13
N LEU A 174 1.39 -12.90 -8.05
CA LEU A 174 1.96 -11.74 -8.76
C LEU A 174 1.65 -10.40 -8.09
N VAL A 175 0.73 -10.36 -7.11
CA VAL A 175 0.39 -9.14 -6.37
C VAL A 175 1.61 -8.60 -5.62
N LEU A 176 2.22 -9.38 -4.73
CA LEU A 176 3.35 -8.90 -3.92
C LEU A 176 4.57 -8.50 -4.74
N PRO A 177 4.98 -9.25 -5.79
CA PRO A 177 5.98 -8.79 -6.74
C PRO A 177 5.68 -7.42 -7.34
N THR A 178 4.41 -7.20 -7.73
CA THR A 178 3.97 -5.92 -8.30
C THR A 178 4.05 -4.81 -7.26
N VAL A 179 3.51 -5.02 -6.07
CA VAL A 179 3.53 -4.05 -4.96
C VAL A 179 4.97 -3.66 -4.62
N LEU A 180 5.87 -4.64 -4.48
CA LEU A 180 7.27 -4.37 -4.15
C LEU A 180 7.98 -3.58 -5.25
N GLY A 181 7.79 -3.96 -6.52
CA GLY A 181 8.36 -3.23 -7.67
C GLY A 181 7.85 -1.78 -7.76
N LEU A 182 6.55 -1.57 -7.59
CA LEU A 182 5.93 -0.23 -7.62
C LEU A 182 6.38 0.65 -6.43
N ALA A 183 6.53 0.05 -5.24
CA ALA A 183 7.04 0.76 -4.07
C ALA A 183 8.51 1.15 -4.23
N ALA A 184 9.34 0.21 -4.71
CA ALA A 184 10.76 0.42 -4.88
C ALA A 184 11.07 1.49 -5.94
N VAL A 185 10.38 1.50 -7.09
CA VAL A 185 10.59 2.53 -8.13
C VAL A 185 10.22 3.93 -7.61
N SER A 186 9.16 4.04 -6.80
CA SER A 186 8.74 5.29 -6.16
C SER A 186 9.77 5.79 -5.14
N LEU A 187 10.28 4.91 -4.29
CA LEU A 187 11.34 5.22 -3.32
C LEU A 187 12.67 5.57 -4.00
N TYR A 188 13.01 4.90 -5.10
CA TYR A 188 14.21 5.23 -5.88
C TYR A 188 14.10 6.60 -6.55
N ALA A 189 12.92 6.95 -7.06
CA ALA A 189 12.63 8.29 -7.58
C ALA A 189 12.67 9.35 -6.47
N LEU A 190 12.16 9.03 -5.28
CA LEU A 190 12.26 9.89 -4.10
C LEU A 190 13.73 10.11 -3.70
N GLY A 191 14.59 9.09 -3.78
CA GLY A 191 16.02 9.24 -3.54
C GLY A 191 16.72 10.14 -4.55
N HIS A 192 16.26 10.19 -5.80
CA HIS A 192 16.74 11.16 -6.80
C HIS A 192 16.36 12.61 -6.48
N LEU A 193 15.31 12.82 -5.68
CA LEU A 193 14.92 14.15 -5.21
C LEU A 193 15.72 14.55 -3.97
N LEU A 194 15.88 13.63 -3.02
CA LEU A 194 16.42 13.94 -1.70
C LEU A 194 17.96 13.84 -1.61
N LEU A 195 18.59 13.00 -2.44
CA LEU A 195 20.00 12.63 -2.26
C LEU A 195 20.85 12.90 -3.51
N ASN A 196 22.04 13.44 -3.29
CA ASN A 196 23.04 13.65 -4.35
C ASN A 196 23.84 12.38 -4.67
N ARG A 197 24.05 11.51 -3.67
CA ARG A 197 24.72 10.21 -3.76
C ARG A 197 23.86 9.15 -3.09
N TYR A 198 24.08 7.87 -3.41
CA TYR A 198 23.35 6.74 -2.83
C TYR A 198 21.82 6.88 -2.92
N ARG A 199 21.33 7.27 -4.09
CA ARG A 199 19.90 7.52 -4.37
C ARG A 199 18.99 6.29 -4.17
N TRP A 200 19.58 5.12 -3.99
CA TRP A 200 18.88 3.86 -3.70
C TRP A 200 18.58 3.67 -2.21
N LEU A 201 19.19 4.44 -1.29
CA LEU A 201 19.02 4.28 0.15
C LEU A 201 17.54 4.27 0.62
N PRO A 202 16.62 5.10 0.09
CA PRO A 202 15.23 5.06 0.53
C PRO A 202 14.54 3.72 0.28
N VAL A 203 14.99 2.93 -0.71
CA VAL A 203 14.45 1.60 -1.00
C VAL A 203 14.68 0.64 0.17
N LEU A 204 15.75 0.84 0.96
CA LEU A 204 16.06 0.00 2.12
C LEU A 204 14.98 0.02 3.21
N VAL A 205 14.11 1.02 3.23
CA VAL A 205 12.97 1.07 4.18
C VAL A 205 12.05 -0.14 3.99
N LEU A 206 11.98 -0.72 2.77
CA LEU A 206 11.20 -1.93 2.51
C LEU A 206 11.84 -3.20 3.09
N LEU A 207 13.12 -3.14 3.44
CA LEU A 207 13.91 -4.27 3.94
C LEU A 207 14.28 -4.12 5.41
N LEU A 208 14.02 -2.95 6.02
CA LEU A 208 14.44 -2.65 7.37
C LEU A 208 13.56 -3.41 8.38
N PRO A 209 14.12 -4.34 9.17
CA PRO A 209 13.37 -4.96 10.26
C PRO A 209 13.25 -3.99 11.44
N ASN A 210 12.37 -4.28 12.39
CA ASN A 210 12.32 -3.52 13.64
C ASN A 210 13.47 -3.90 14.60
N PRO A 211 13.78 -3.08 15.63
CA PRO A 211 14.79 -3.42 16.62
C PRO A 211 14.55 -4.75 17.36
N SER A 212 13.30 -5.18 17.51
CA SER A 212 12.94 -6.46 18.11
C SER A 212 13.53 -7.65 17.35
N ALA A 213 13.51 -7.63 16.02
CA ALA A 213 14.14 -8.67 15.21
C ALA A 213 15.66 -8.72 15.43
N VAL A 214 16.32 -7.56 15.51
CA VAL A 214 17.76 -7.49 15.79
C VAL A 214 18.08 -8.02 17.19
N TYR A 215 17.27 -7.68 18.19
CA TYR A 215 17.41 -8.22 19.54
C TYR A 215 17.33 -9.76 19.54
N LEU A 216 16.33 -10.34 18.87
CA LEU A 216 16.17 -11.80 18.77
C LEU A 216 17.33 -12.49 18.03
N ILE A 217 17.87 -11.85 17.00
CA ILE A 217 19.08 -12.34 16.30
C ILE A 217 20.26 -12.38 17.26
N LEU A 218 20.48 -11.31 18.04
CA LEU A 218 21.61 -11.19 18.95
C LEU A 218 21.51 -12.14 20.15
N THR A 219 20.30 -12.50 20.58
CA THR A 219 20.09 -13.50 21.64
C THR A 219 20.14 -14.94 21.14
N GLY A 220 20.35 -15.16 19.84
CA GLY A 220 20.48 -16.49 19.25
C GLY A 220 19.14 -17.22 19.10
N ALA A 221 18.02 -16.48 18.99
CA ALA A 221 16.71 -17.07 18.75
C ALA A 221 16.67 -17.80 17.39
N PRO A 222 15.88 -18.88 17.25
CA PRO A 222 15.71 -19.56 15.97
C PRO A 222 15.00 -18.66 14.95
N TRP A 223 15.25 -18.90 13.65
CA TRP A 223 14.69 -18.09 12.55
C TRP A 223 13.17 -17.94 12.58
N SER A 224 12.43 -19.00 12.96
CA SER A 224 10.97 -18.95 13.09
C SER A 224 10.52 -17.95 14.15
N GLU A 225 11.26 -17.86 15.27
CA GLU A 225 10.97 -16.94 16.36
C GLU A 225 11.43 -15.53 16.03
N ILE A 226 12.56 -15.35 15.34
CA ILE A 226 13.00 -14.03 14.85
C ILE A 226 11.92 -13.42 13.96
N LEU A 227 11.41 -14.18 12.97
CA LEU A 227 10.41 -13.67 12.04
C LEU A 227 9.07 -13.43 12.73
N TRP A 228 8.52 -14.41 13.45
CA TRP A 228 7.20 -14.27 14.06
C TRP A 228 7.20 -13.40 15.32
N GLY A 229 8.13 -13.66 16.24
CA GLY A 229 8.23 -12.99 17.54
C GLY A 229 8.51 -11.50 17.43
N SER A 230 9.28 -11.07 16.42
CA SER A 230 9.52 -9.64 16.17
C SER A 230 8.27 -8.88 15.72
N THR A 231 7.19 -9.55 15.29
CA THR A 231 5.91 -8.92 14.93
C THR A 231 4.86 -8.98 16.05
N ARG A 232 5.26 -9.51 17.22
CA ARG A 232 4.43 -9.66 18.43
C ARG A 232 5.13 -9.04 19.64
N THR A 233 5.95 -8.02 19.42
CA THR A 233 6.76 -7.37 20.47
C THR A 233 5.92 -6.66 21.52
N ILE A 234 4.80 -6.04 21.14
CA ILE A 234 3.87 -5.39 22.06
C ILE A 234 2.71 -6.36 22.29
N GLU A 235 2.45 -6.69 23.56
CA GLU A 235 1.47 -7.69 23.95
C GLU A 235 0.08 -7.40 23.34
N SER A 236 -0.61 -8.44 22.84
CA SER A 236 -1.94 -8.34 22.22
C SER A 236 -2.03 -7.42 20.99
N THR A 237 -0.91 -7.12 20.33
CA THR A 237 -0.88 -6.34 19.09
C THR A 237 -0.09 -7.05 17.99
N ILE A 238 -0.21 -6.51 16.77
CA ILE A 238 0.49 -6.94 15.57
C ILE A 238 1.33 -5.75 15.08
N ASN A 239 2.65 -5.90 15.05
CA ASN A 239 3.57 -4.81 14.70
C ASN A 239 4.52 -5.21 13.57
N GLU A 240 3.91 -5.59 12.44
CA GLU A 240 4.61 -5.98 11.22
C GLU A 240 5.40 -4.83 10.59
N TYR A 241 6.40 -5.22 9.82
CA TYR A 241 7.21 -4.33 8.98
C TYR A 241 7.28 -4.90 7.56
N PRO A 242 7.54 -4.08 6.52
CA PRO A 242 7.36 -4.47 5.13
C PRO A 242 8.04 -5.79 4.74
N LEU A 243 9.29 -6.00 5.18
CA LEU A 243 10.01 -7.24 4.91
C LEU A 243 9.29 -8.48 5.46
N PHE A 244 8.76 -8.42 6.68
CA PHE A 244 8.00 -9.53 7.25
C PHE A 244 6.76 -9.83 6.41
N SER A 245 5.90 -8.83 6.15
CA SER A 245 4.63 -9.07 5.47
C SER A 245 4.85 -9.55 4.03
N MET A 246 5.88 -9.06 3.35
CA MET A 246 6.27 -9.55 2.02
C MET A 246 6.70 -11.02 2.04
N LEU A 247 7.50 -11.43 3.03
CA LEU A 247 7.95 -12.83 3.18
C LEU A 247 6.82 -13.75 3.68
N TRP A 248 5.98 -13.27 4.58
CA TRP A 248 4.81 -13.98 5.09
C TRP A 248 3.84 -14.28 3.96
N GLY A 249 3.61 -13.27 3.11
CA GLY A 249 3.12 -13.45 1.77
C GLY A 249 1.61 -13.55 1.66
N ASP A 250 0.88 -12.94 2.58
CA ASP A 250 -0.52 -12.57 2.39
C ASP A 250 -0.61 -11.30 1.55
N VAL A 251 -1.72 -11.17 0.82
CA VAL A 251 -1.98 -9.96 0.03
C VAL A 251 -2.91 -9.06 0.83
N HIS A 252 -2.62 -8.94 2.13
CA HIS A 252 -3.44 -8.19 3.05
C HIS A 252 -3.41 -6.70 2.66
N PRO A 253 -4.47 -5.94 2.93
CA PRO A 253 -4.57 -4.65 2.26
C PRO A 253 -3.61 -3.55 2.75
N HIS A 254 -3.07 -3.64 3.97
CA HIS A 254 -1.93 -2.78 4.37
C HIS A 254 -0.67 -3.06 3.56
N VAL A 255 -0.43 -4.32 3.18
CA VAL A 255 0.69 -4.72 2.34
C VAL A 255 0.49 -4.19 0.93
N MET A 256 -0.70 -4.39 0.34
CA MET A 256 -1.04 -3.83 -0.98
C MET A 256 -0.98 -2.29 -0.98
N GLY A 257 -1.28 -1.63 0.14
CA GLY A 257 -1.20 -0.17 0.27
C GLY A 257 0.21 0.42 0.11
N LEU A 258 1.28 -0.36 0.39
CA LEU A 258 2.66 0.14 0.46
C LEU A 258 3.14 0.88 -0.79
N PHE A 259 2.78 0.42 -1.99
CA PHE A 259 3.19 1.10 -3.21
C PHE A 259 2.52 2.48 -3.35
N ASN A 260 1.25 2.59 -2.94
CA ASN A 260 0.49 3.83 -3.05
C ASN A 260 0.97 4.85 -1.99
N GLN A 261 1.29 4.36 -0.78
CA GLN A 261 1.91 5.14 0.27
C GLN A 261 3.23 5.79 -0.19
N THR A 262 4.15 4.98 -0.72
CA THR A 262 5.44 5.45 -1.21
C THR A 262 5.30 6.35 -2.44
N PHE A 263 4.33 6.09 -3.32
CA PHE A 263 4.01 6.94 -4.46
C PHE A 263 3.48 8.32 -4.03
N LEU A 264 2.55 8.39 -3.07
CA LEU A 264 2.05 9.66 -2.57
C LEU A 264 3.17 10.48 -1.92
N LEU A 265 4.03 9.87 -1.11
CA LEU A 265 5.19 10.54 -0.52
C LEU A 265 6.13 11.10 -1.60
N PHE A 266 6.39 10.34 -2.67
CA PHE A 266 7.15 10.82 -3.82
C PHE A 266 6.50 12.06 -4.46
N LEU A 267 5.18 12.05 -4.70
CA LEU A 267 4.46 13.18 -5.30
C LEU A 267 4.50 14.42 -4.41
N LEU A 268 4.28 14.27 -3.10
CA LEU A 268 4.28 15.38 -2.13
C LEU A 268 5.67 16.01 -2.00
N VAL A 269 6.73 15.19 -1.94
CA VAL A 269 8.11 15.70 -1.91
C VAL A 269 8.48 16.35 -3.24
N PHE A 270 8.09 15.76 -4.37
CA PHE A 270 8.29 16.39 -5.69
C PHE A 270 7.62 17.77 -5.75
N ALA A 271 6.36 17.85 -5.31
CA ALA A 271 5.62 19.11 -5.22
C ALA A 271 6.39 20.12 -4.37
N TYR A 272 6.75 19.76 -3.15
CA TYR A 272 7.48 20.64 -2.23
C TYR A 272 8.80 21.16 -2.79
N MET A 273 9.53 20.35 -3.55
CA MET A 273 10.84 20.74 -4.08
C MET A 273 10.77 21.51 -5.41
N ARG A 274 9.74 21.26 -6.23
CA ARG A 274 9.70 21.71 -7.64
C ARG A 274 8.51 22.62 -7.99
N TRP A 275 7.57 22.88 -7.08
CA TRP A 275 6.30 23.59 -7.36
C TRP A 275 6.45 24.90 -8.15
N GLY A 276 7.41 25.75 -7.75
CA GLY A 276 7.66 27.05 -8.37
C GLY A 276 8.07 26.98 -9.84
N ASN A 277 8.62 25.85 -10.29
CA ASN A 277 9.06 25.65 -11.67
C ASN A 277 7.98 24.98 -12.55
N LEU A 278 6.84 24.60 -11.97
CA LEU A 278 5.78 23.90 -12.69
C LEU A 278 4.87 24.89 -13.42
N SER A 279 4.53 24.55 -14.66
CA SER A 279 3.42 25.19 -15.36
C SER A 279 2.08 24.92 -14.66
N MET A 280 1.04 25.69 -14.96
CA MET A 280 -0.32 25.44 -14.43
C MET A 280 -0.80 24.01 -14.74
N ARG A 281 -0.51 23.51 -15.95
CA ARG A 281 -0.80 22.11 -16.32
C ARG A 281 -0.03 21.14 -15.43
N GLY A 282 1.25 21.40 -15.17
CA GLY A 282 2.07 20.56 -14.29
C GLY A 282 1.52 20.49 -12.87
N ARG A 283 1.07 21.62 -12.32
CA ARG A 283 0.39 21.69 -11.01
C ARG A 283 -0.89 20.89 -10.99
N ALA A 284 -1.74 21.04 -12.01
CA ALA A 284 -2.98 20.29 -12.12
C ALA A 284 -2.74 18.77 -12.23
N VAL A 285 -1.75 18.34 -13.02
CA VAL A 285 -1.36 16.92 -13.12
C VAL A 285 -0.90 16.39 -11.77
N LEU A 286 -0.07 17.14 -11.04
CA LEU A 286 0.44 16.72 -9.74
C LEU A 286 -0.66 16.63 -8.69
N CYS A 287 -1.56 17.61 -8.63
CA CYS A 287 -2.75 17.57 -7.78
C CYS A 287 -3.67 16.41 -8.15
N GLY A 288 -3.88 16.13 -9.44
CA GLY A 288 -4.69 15.00 -9.90
C GLY A 288 -4.09 13.66 -9.51
N LEU A 289 -2.79 13.46 -9.65
CA LEU A 289 -2.10 12.24 -9.21
C LEU A 289 -2.14 12.09 -7.68
N ALA A 290 -1.94 13.17 -6.93
CA ALA A 290 -2.03 13.14 -5.48
C ALA A 290 -3.46 12.85 -5.01
N ALA A 291 -4.47 13.38 -5.69
CA ALA A 291 -5.88 13.10 -5.42
C ALA A 291 -6.24 11.64 -5.75
N LEU A 292 -5.74 11.10 -6.86
CA LEU A 292 -5.90 9.70 -7.23
C LEU A 292 -5.29 8.76 -6.18
N ALA A 293 -4.05 9.05 -5.76
CA ALA A 293 -3.33 8.27 -4.76
C ALA A 293 -3.98 8.36 -3.36
N LEU A 294 -4.30 9.57 -2.89
CA LEU A 294 -4.95 9.76 -1.59
C LEU A 294 -6.38 9.17 -1.60
N GLY A 295 -7.12 9.34 -2.69
CA GLY A 295 -8.49 8.85 -2.83
C GLY A 295 -8.59 7.33 -2.88
N SER A 296 -7.59 6.65 -3.43
CA SER A 296 -7.57 5.18 -3.46
C SER A 296 -7.27 4.55 -2.10
N MET A 297 -6.69 5.30 -1.15
CA MET A 297 -6.29 4.75 0.15
C MET A 297 -7.47 4.13 0.91
N PRO A 298 -8.63 4.77 1.08
CA PRO A 298 -9.74 4.18 1.83
C PRO A 298 -10.22 2.83 1.32
N GLY A 299 -10.28 2.67 0.00
CA GLY A 299 -10.67 1.41 -0.62
C GLY A 299 -9.57 0.35 -0.66
N ILE A 300 -8.29 0.73 -0.61
CA ILE A 300 -7.17 -0.21 -0.50
C ILE A 300 -6.95 -0.56 0.97
N ASN A 301 -6.62 0.40 1.83
CA ASN A 301 -6.50 0.27 3.27
C ASN A 301 -7.02 1.54 3.95
N SER A 302 -8.17 1.46 4.61
CA SER A 302 -8.78 2.61 5.29
C SER A 302 -7.91 3.24 6.38
N TRP A 303 -6.95 2.51 6.96
CA TRP A 303 -6.04 3.07 7.96
C TRP A 303 -5.01 4.03 7.36
N ASP A 304 -4.67 3.88 6.07
CA ASP A 304 -3.68 4.73 5.42
C ASP A 304 -4.14 6.19 5.38
N VAL A 305 -5.43 6.44 5.12
CA VAL A 305 -5.94 7.82 5.00
C VAL A 305 -5.79 8.61 6.30
N LEU A 306 -5.85 7.94 7.46
CA LEU A 306 -5.69 8.58 8.77
C LEU A 306 -4.28 9.13 8.98
N VAL A 307 -3.27 8.57 8.31
CA VAL A 307 -1.89 9.06 8.32
C VAL A 307 -1.63 10.00 7.16
N TYR A 308 -2.00 9.59 5.95
CA TYR A 308 -1.58 10.26 4.73
C TYR A 308 -2.43 11.46 4.34
N ALA A 309 -3.69 11.59 4.81
CA ALA A 309 -4.44 12.83 4.63
C ALA A 309 -3.85 13.99 5.46
N PRO A 310 -3.55 13.83 6.77
CA PRO A 310 -2.81 14.85 7.51
C PRO A 310 -1.44 15.17 6.91
N VAL A 311 -0.66 14.17 6.48
CA VAL A 311 0.62 14.39 5.80
C VAL A 311 0.44 15.23 4.53
N THR A 312 -0.59 14.94 3.73
CA THR A 312 -0.94 15.73 2.54
C THR A 312 -1.23 17.19 2.88
N LEU A 313 -2.01 17.43 3.95
CA LEU A 313 -2.32 18.78 4.42
C LEU A 313 -1.07 19.52 4.91
N VAL A 314 -0.20 18.84 5.67
CA VAL A 314 1.07 19.42 6.12
C VAL A 314 1.94 19.80 4.93
N PHE A 315 2.11 18.93 3.94
CA PHE A 315 2.85 19.26 2.72
C PHE A 315 2.21 20.40 1.94
N GLY A 316 0.87 20.44 1.84
CA GLY A 316 0.15 21.57 1.24
C GLY A 316 0.43 22.89 1.94
N LEU A 317 0.43 22.91 3.28
CA LEU A 317 0.80 24.09 4.07
C LEU A 317 2.27 24.48 3.88
N LEU A 318 3.19 23.51 3.82
CA LEU A 318 4.61 23.74 3.58
C LEU A 318 4.86 24.32 2.17
N ILE A 319 4.16 23.82 1.16
CA ILE A 319 4.19 24.34 -0.22
C ILE A 319 3.65 25.76 -0.26
N TRP A 320 2.49 26.00 0.35
CA TRP A 320 1.87 27.32 0.41
C TRP A 320 2.76 28.35 1.12
N ARG A 321 3.35 27.96 2.25
CA ARG A 321 4.31 28.80 2.97
C ARG A 321 5.55 29.11 2.13
N ARG A 322 6.10 28.10 1.44
CA ARG A 322 7.36 28.23 0.68
C ARG A 322 7.22 29.08 -0.58
N TYR A 323 6.10 28.98 -1.29
CA TYR A 323 5.93 29.60 -2.62
C TYR A 323 4.91 30.75 -2.65
N GLY A 324 3.91 30.76 -1.77
CA GLY A 324 2.88 31.81 -1.71
C GLY A 324 3.11 32.87 -0.64
N ASN A 325 3.95 32.59 0.36
CA ASN A 325 4.24 33.47 1.50
C ASN A 325 2.96 33.99 2.21
N PHE A 326 1.89 33.19 2.22
CA PHE A 326 0.54 33.53 2.72
C PHE A 326 -0.07 34.84 2.16
N SER A 327 0.41 35.31 1.00
CA SER A 327 -0.03 36.55 0.34
C SER A 327 -0.52 36.29 -1.08
N ARG A 328 -0.35 37.24 -2.03
CA ARG A 328 -0.70 37.07 -3.46
C ARG A 328 0.12 35.93 -4.07
N ASP A 329 -0.45 34.74 -4.01
CA ASP A 329 0.14 33.48 -4.44
C ASP A 329 0.07 33.30 -5.96
N ARG A 330 0.98 33.98 -6.68
CA ARG A 330 1.13 33.86 -8.14
C ARG A 330 1.36 32.41 -8.57
N GLU A 331 2.01 31.62 -7.71
CA GLU A 331 2.31 30.23 -7.96
C GLU A 331 1.16 29.27 -7.61
N LYS A 332 0.02 29.79 -7.14
CA LYS A 332 -1.15 28.99 -6.76
C LYS A 332 -0.79 27.78 -5.88
N SER A 333 0.20 27.96 -5.02
CA SER A 333 0.66 26.99 -4.03
C SER A 333 -0.43 26.53 -3.07
N TRP A 334 -1.53 27.29 -2.93
CA TRP A 334 -2.77 26.85 -2.28
C TRP A 334 -3.46 25.64 -2.95
N MET A 335 -3.19 25.35 -4.23
CA MET A 335 -3.90 24.32 -5.00
C MET A 335 -3.87 22.95 -4.34
N VAL A 336 -2.76 22.55 -3.72
CA VAL A 336 -2.67 21.25 -3.04
C VAL A 336 -3.74 21.13 -1.96
N LEU A 337 -3.88 22.16 -1.12
CA LEU A 337 -4.85 22.18 -0.02
C LEU A 337 -6.30 22.23 -0.52
N ALA A 338 -6.56 23.01 -1.57
CA ALA A 338 -7.93 23.22 -2.04
C ALA A 338 -8.45 22.16 -3.01
N THR A 339 -7.57 21.43 -3.69
CA THR A 339 -7.97 20.50 -4.76
C THR A 339 -7.75 19.04 -4.41
N VAL A 340 -6.67 18.69 -3.70
CA VAL A 340 -6.33 17.28 -3.45
C VAL A 340 -7.37 16.59 -2.56
N PRO A 341 -7.74 17.11 -1.37
CA PRO A 341 -8.75 16.45 -0.53
C PRO A 341 -10.13 16.29 -1.19
N PRO A 342 -10.76 17.34 -1.76
CA PRO A 342 -12.10 17.18 -2.33
C PRO A 342 -12.10 16.28 -3.56
N PHE A 343 -11.07 16.33 -4.42
CA PHE A 343 -11.00 15.43 -5.57
C PHE A 343 -10.64 14.00 -5.20
N ALA A 344 -9.88 13.78 -4.12
CA ALA A 344 -9.65 12.45 -3.58
C ALA A 344 -10.97 11.78 -3.14
N ILE A 345 -11.82 12.53 -2.42
CA ILE A 345 -13.15 12.06 -2.00
C ILE A 345 -14.06 11.88 -3.22
N ALA A 346 -14.11 12.87 -4.11
CA ALA A 346 -15.00 12.84 -5.27
C ALA A 346 -14.70 11.66 -6.22
N ALA A 347 -13.41 11.32 -6.42
CA ALA A 347 -13.00 10.22 -7.29
C ALA A 347 -13.58 8.86 -6.84
N TYR A 348 -13.74 8.66 -5.53
CA TYR A 348 -14.24 7.42 -4.92
C TYR A 348 -15.58 7.61 -4.20
N LEU A 349 -16.35 8.65 -4.58
CA LEU A 349 -17.63 8.95 -3.94
C LEU A 349 -18.61 7.76 -3.93
N PRO A 350 -18.75 6.97 -5.02
CA PRO A 350 -19.63 5.80 -4.99
C PRO A 350 -19.21 4.74 -3.97
N PHE A 351 -17.90 4.57 -3.72
CA PHE A 351 -17.40 3.64 -2.71
C PHE A 351 -17.90 4.02 -1.32
N TYR A 352 -17.85 5.31 -0.96
CA TYR A 352 -18.33 5.77 0.35
C TYR A 352 -19.85 5.63 0.51
N PHE A 353 -20.63 5.79 -0.56
CA PHE A 353 -22.08 5.57 -0.51
C PHE A 353 -22.46 4.09 -0.44
N GLN A 354 -21.64 3.21 -0.99
CA GLN A 354 -21.85 1.77 -0.92
C GLN A 354 -21.35 1.18 0.41
N LEU A 355 -20.35 1.80 1.04
CA LEU A 355 -19.74 1.27 2.25
C LEU A 355 -20.77 1.12 3.39
N ASN A 356 -20.94 -0.11 3.85
CA ASN A 356 -21.86 -0.49 4.91
C ASN A 356 -21.07 -1.15 6.03
N SER A 357 -20.57 -0.37 7.00
CA SER A 357 -19.73 -0.87 8.09
C SER A 357 -20.44 -0.82 9.45
N PRO A 358 -21.41 -1.73 9.73
CA PRO A 358 -22.21 -1.69 10.96
C PRO A 358 -21.40 -1.92 12.24
N GLY A 359 -20.17 -2.45 12.13
CA GLY A 359 -19.27 -2.69 13.25
C GLY A 359 -18.47 -1.48 13.75
N ILE A 360 -18.54 -0.31 13.07
CA ILE A 360 -17.79 0.88 13.47
C ILE A 360 -18.59 1.69 14.51
N GLY A 361 -18.16 1.63 15.77
CA GLY A 361 -18.79 2.34 16.89
C GLY A 361 -18.38 3.81 17.09
N GLY A 362 -17.57 4.38 16.19
CA GLY A 362 -17.08 5.76 16.27
C GLY A 362 -15.62 5.88 16.72
N VAL A 363 -15.25 7.07 17.20
CA VAL A 363 -13.87 7.38 17.65
C VAL A 363 -13.80 7.24 19.17
N GLY A 364 -12.82 6.47 19.66
CA GLY A 364 -12.57 6.26 21.08
C GLY A 364 -11.11 6.54 21.45
N ILE A 365 -10.86 6.82 22.73
CA ILE A 365 -9.50 6.99 23.26
C ILE A 365 -9.00 5.62 23.74
N VAL A 366 -7.84 5.20 23.23
CA VAL A 366 -7.14 4.01 23.74
C VAL A 366 -6.50 4.36 25.09
N THR A 367 -6.98 3.75 26.16
CA THR A 367 -6.52 4.03 27.55
C THR A 367 -5.39 3.11 28.01
N VAL A 368 -5.07 2.06 27.24
CA VAL A 368 -4.01 1.10 27.57
C VAL A 368 -2.70 1.57 26.92
N PRO A 369 -1.68 1.99 27.70
CA PRO A 369 -0.41 2.42 27.14
C PRO A 369 0.47 1.22 26.75
N SER A 370 1.30 1.38 25.73
CA SER A 370 2.38 0.44 25.42
C SER A 370 3.54 0.61 26.40
N ALA A 371 4.19 -0.49 26.79
CA ALA A 371 5.40 -0.42 27.60
C ALA A 371 6.51 0.34 26.81
N PRO A 372 7.24 1.30 27.43
CA PRO A 372 8.25 2.08 26.71
C PRO A 372 9.33 1.23 26.03
N ALA A 373 9.75 0.13 26.65
CA ALA A 373 10.74 -0.77 26.07
C ALA A 373 10.22 -1.47 24.81
N GLU A 374 9.00 -2.02 24.85
CA GLU A 374 8.36 -2.67 23.70
C GLU A 374 8.14 -1.66 22.56
N PHE A 375 7.70 -0.45 22.89
CA PHE A 375 7.54 0.64 21.92
C PHE A 375 8.86 0.98 21.22
N LEU A 376 9.96 1.08 21.97
CA LEU A 376 11.29 1.31 21.40
C LEU A 376 11.80 0.10 20.60
N LEU A 377 11.44 -1.12 20.98
CA LEU A 377 11.77 -2.32 20.22
C LEU A 377 11.02 -2.39 18.87
N VAL A 378 9.90 -1.69 18.73
CA VAL A 378 9.17 -1.57 17.45
C VAL A 378 9.64 -0.36 16.65
N HIS A 379 9.66 0.83 17.25
CA HIS A 379 9.84 2.10 16.53
C HIS A 379 11.24 2.72 16.67
N GLY A 380 12.14 2.09 17.43
CA GLY A 380 13.43 2.66 17.83
C GLY A 380 14.33 3.10 16.68
N PHE A 381 14.36 2.37 15.56
CA PHE A 381 15.16 2.80 14.39
C PHE A 381 14.64 4.11 13.78
N PHE A 382 13.33 4.25 13.61
CA PHE A 382 12.73 5.47 13.07
C PHE A 382 12.93 6.65 14.01
N LEU A 383 12.79 6.43 15.33
CA LEU A 383 13.05 7.45 16.33
C LEU A 383 14.52 7.86 16.36
N ALA A 384 15.45 6.91 16.25
CA ALA A 384 16.88 7.21 16.18
C ALA A 384 17.23 8.06 14.95
N VAL A 385 16.68 7.72 13.78
CA VAL A 385 16.86 8.52 12.56
C VAL A 385 16.26 9.91 12.72
N LEU A 386 15.05 10.03 13.27
CA LEU A 386 14.40 11.32 13.52
C LEU A 386 15.21 12.19 14.49
N VAL A 387 15.66 11.62 15.62
CA VAL A 387 16.48 12.32 16.61
C VAL A 387 17.82 12.74 16.02
N ALA A 388 18.46 11.87 15.23
CA ALA A 388 19.71 12.22 14.53
C ALA A 388 19.50 13.36 13.53
N ALA A 389 18.42 13.33 12.74
CA ALA A 389 18.08 14.38 11.79
C ALA A 389 17.78 15.72 12.47
N CYS A 390 17.12 15.69 13.63
CA CYS A 390 16.78 16.88 14.40
C CYS A 390 17.85 17.30 15.43
N ALA A 391 18.97 16.57 15.55
CA ALA A 391 19.99 16.83 16.57
C ALA A 391 20.54 18.27 16.56
N PRO A 392 20.80 18.92 15.41
CA PRO A 392 21.22 20.33 15.38
C PRO A 392 20.17 21.30 15.94
N ASP A 393 18.88 21.04 15.67
CA ASP A 393 17.79 21.87 16.15
C ASP A 393 17.52 21.64 17.64
N ILE A 394 17.58 20.38 18.09
CA ILE A 394 17.48 20.00 19.50
C ILE A 394 18.60 20.66 20.32
N ARG A 395 19.84 20.68 19.81
CA ARG A 395 20.97 21.36 20.48
C ARG A 395 20.73 22.86 20.65
N LYS A 396 20.11 23.51 19.67
CA LYS A 396 19.76 24.95 19.73
C LYS A 396 18.53 25.22 20.58
N ARG A 397 17.59 24.28 20.63
CA ARG A 397 16.27 24.41 21.25
C ARG A 397 15.93 23.12 22.02
N PRO A 398 16.57 22.90 23.19
CA PRO A 398 16.42 21.64 23.93
C PRO A 398 14.97 21.38 24.39
N TYR A 399 14.16 22.43 24.55
CA TYR A 399 12.73 22.31 24.86
C TYR A 399 11.93 21.56 23.79
N LEU A 400 12.43 21.39 22.56
CA LEU A 400 11.78 20.56 21.54
C LEU A 400 11.69 19.09 21.96
N LEU A 401 12.54 18.62 22.88
CA LEU A 401 12.44 17.29 23.47
C LEU A 401 11.18 17.11 24.34
N LEU A 402 10.56 18.19 24.80
CA LEU A 402 9.29 18.11 25.55
C LEU A 402 8.16 17.54 24.68
N ALA A 403 8.23 17.69 23.35
CA ALA A 403 7.28 17.06 22.43
C ALA A 403 7.40 15.53 22.39
N ALA A 404 8.53 14.97 22.84
CA ALA A 404 8.78 13.54 22.91
C ALA A 404 8.46 12.93 24.28
N VAL A 405 8.08 13.73 25.28
CA VAL A 405 7.65 13.23 26.59
C VAL A 405 6.23 12.70 26.46
N PRO A 406 6.00 11.38 26.60
CA PRO A 406 4.64 10.85 26.59
C PRO A 406 3.86 11.50 27.73
N CYS A 407 2.62 11.93 27.49
CA CYS A 407 1.72 12.35 28.57
C CYS A 407 1.64 11.23 29.62
N ARG A 408 2.34 11.41 30.74
CA ARG A 408 2.45 10.46 31.85
C ARG A 408 1.18 10.40 32.73
N SER A 409 0.06 10.89 32.25
CA SER A 409 -1.15 11.07 33.05
C SER A 409 -2.23 10.06 32.69
N CYS A 410 -2.04 8.82 33.14
CA CYS A 410 -3.12 7.96 33.64
C CYS A 410 -2.48 6.88 34.52
N SER A 411 -2.72 6.95 35.84
CA SER A 411 -2.40 5.86 36.75
C SER A 411 -3.01 4.54 36.24
N PRO A 412 -2.35 3.39 36.44
CA PRO A 412 -2.96 2.12 36.13
C PRO A 412 -4.19 1.96 37.03
N ALA A 413 -5.39 2.08 36.47
CA ALA A 413 -6.57 1.58 37.14
C ALA A 413 -6.32 0.09 37.38
N THR A 414 -6.32 -0.29 38.66
CA THR A 414 -6.23 -1.68 39.10
C THR A 414 -7.21 -2.51 38.28
N ARG A 415 -6.69 -3.49 37.52
CA ARG A 415 -7.52 -4.43 36.75
C ARG A 415 -8.53 -5.06 37.72
N PRO A 416 -9.85 -5.01 37.47
CA PRO A 416 -10.77 -5.84 38.23
C PRO A 416 -10.43 -7.30 37.93
N ARG A 417 -10.26 -8.11 38.98
CA ARG A 417 -10.08 -9.57 38.84
C ARG A 417 -11.25 -10.11 38.02
N PRO A 418 -11.03 -11.08 37.10
CA PRO A 418 -12.12 -11.76 36.44
C PRO A 418 -13.01 -12.39 37.53
N SER A 419 -14.29 -12.02 37.53
CA SER A 419 -15.29 -12.68 38.37
C SER A 419 -15.34 -14.16 37.99
N PRO A 420 -15.38 -15.09 38.97
CA PRO A 420 -15.57 -16.49 38.66
C PRO A 420 -16.93 -16.66 37.98
N PRO A 421 -17.06 -17.59 37.02
CA PRO A 421 -18.32 -17.80 36.32
C PRO A 421 -19.43 -18.10 37.35
N SER A 422 -20.51 -17.33 37.28
CA SER A 422 -21.70 -17.58 38.07
C SER A 422 -22.24 -18.96 37.71
N ARG A 423 -22.34 -19.83 38.72
CA ARG A 423 -23.14 -21.05 38.60
C ARG A 423 -24.61 -20.63 38.50
N SER A 424 -25.13 -20.49 37.29
CA SER A 424 -26.56 -20.65 37.04
C SER A 424 -26.79 -22.01 36.41
N SER A 425 -27.41 -22.86 37.21
CA SER A 425 -27.94 -24.16 36.83
C SER A 425 -28.99 -24.00 35.73
N THR A 426 -28.68 -24.52 34.55
CA THR A 426 -29.69 -25.12 33.68
C THR A 426 -29.08 -26.34 33.03
N SER A 427 -29.44 -27.49 33.61
CA SER A 427 -29.17 -28.81 33.10
C SER A 427 -29.85 -29.00 31.73
N LEU A 428 -29.08 -29.26 30.70
CA LEU A 428 -29.54 -30.02 29.54
C LEU A 428 -28.44 -30.98 29.12
N SER A 429 -28.80 -32.26 29.25
CA SER A 429 -28.04 -33.45 28.92
C SER A 429 -27.57 -33.44 27.46
N ALA A 430 -26.27 -33.66 27.25
CA ALA A 430 -25.73 -34.19 26.01
C ALA A 430 -24.50 -35.04 26.34
N ALA A 431 -24.75 -36.24 26.86
CA ALA A 431 -23.80 -37.33 26.80
C ALA A 431 -23.71 -37.81 25.33
N GLY A 432 -22.50 -37.82 24.75
CA GLY A 432 -22.24 -38.57 23.53
C GLY A 432 -21.21 -37.94 22.58
N SER A 433 -20.16 -38.71 22.32
CA SER A 433 -19.19 -38.56 21.20
C SER A 433 -18.00 -37.58 21.36
N ARG A 434 -17.05 -37.98 22.21
CA ARG A 434 -15.63 -37.80 21.89
C ARG A 434 -14.95 -39.17 21.94
N SER A 435 -14.95 -39.85 20.79
CA SER A 435 -14.12 -41.02 20.52
C SER A 435 -14.17 -41.26 19.00
N GLN A 436 -13.02 -41.54 18.41
CA GLN A 436 -12.79 -41.97 17.02
C GLN A 436 -12.78 -40.90 15.91
N ILE A 437 -11.65 -40.20 15.75
CA ILE A 437 -11.00 -40.06 14.43
C ILE A 437 -9.47 -40.16 14.65
N ARG A 438 -9.00 -41.38 14.91
CA ARG A 438 -7.60 -41.81 14.77
C ARG A 438 -7.63 -43.28 14.35
N SER A 439 -7.67 -43.51 13.04
CA SER A 439 -7.28 -44.74 12.32
C SER A 439 -8.16 -44.89 11.07
N ARG A 440 -7.61 -44.47 9.92
CA ARG A 440 -7.89 -45.00 8.58
C ARG A 440 -7.15 -44.15 7.57
N PHE A 441 -5.85 -44.41 7.44
CA PHE A 441 -5.09 -44.23 6.21
C PHE A 441 -3.80 -45.01 6.41
N LEU A 442 -3.86 -46.31 6.13
CA LEU A 442 -2.76 -47.22 5.78
C LEU A 442 -3.41 -48.56 5.43
N GLY A 443 -3.26 -48.99 4.17
CA GLY A 443 -3.46 -50.37 3.73
C GLY A 443 -4.74 -50.66 2.94
N SER A 444 -4.75 -50.38 1.64
CA SER A 444 -4.86 -51.34 0.52
C SER A 444 -5.05 -50.59 -0.80
#